data_AF-A0A084T936-F1
#
_entry.id   AF-A0A084T936-F1
#
_cell.length_a   1.000
_cell.length_b   1.000
_cell.length_c   1.000
_cell.angle_alpha   90.00
_cell.angle_beta   90.00
_cell.angle_gamma   90.00
#
_symmetry.space_group_name_H-M   'P 1'
#
loop_
_entity.id
_entity.type
_entity.pdbx_description
1 polymer ?
#
loop_
_entity_poly.entity_id
_entity_poly.type
_entity_poly.pdbx_seq_one_letter_code
_entity_poly.pdbx_strand_id
1 'polypeptide(L)'
;MSQITKNKLIKALERLLDGDVAKLTSKELRNKARKGKLKINNSNVEKEAGLSAGALRRHNDVVLMVKNKSLEVQVAQDETANSPIEVLQKEIKSLKGERAQANKKKKEYYDEAQSHKEALAVQAATHVKVVQELMEMLHESQREKAMDRIVSSRSDNVVTPQFRKPK
;
A
#
# COMPACT_ATOMS: atom_id res chain seq x y z
N MET A 1 3.04 -12.70 39.48
CA MET A 1 3.44 -11.75 38.41
C MET A 1 2.26 -11.16 37.62
N SER A 2 1.22 -11.93 37.27
CA SER A 2 0.10 -11.48 36.41
C SER A 2 -0.59 -10.17 36.84
N GLN A 3 -0.91 -10.02 38.13
CA GLN A 3 -1.64 -8.83 38.62
C GLN A 3 -0.79 -7.55 38.61
N ILE A 4 0.52 -7.66 38.84
CA ILE A 4 1.45 -6.51 38.83
C ILE A 4 1.54 -5.95 37.41
N THR A 5 1.68 -6.83 36.41
CA THR A 5 1.72 -6.46 35.00
C THR A 5 0.40 -5.84 34.55
N LYS A 6 -0.73 -6.44 34.95
CA LYS A 6 -2.07 -5.90 34.70
C LYS A 6 -2.23 -4.49 35.28
N ASN A 7 -1.85 -4.27 36.54
CA ASN A 7 -1.93 -2.96 37.18
C ASN A 7 -1.03 -1.92 36.50
N LYS A 8 0.16 -2.32 36.02
CA LYS A 8 1.05 -1.44 35.23
C LYS A 8 0.40 -1.01 33.92
N LEU A 9 -0.27 -1.93 33.23
CA LEU A 9 -0.98 -1.66 31.97
C LEU A 9 -2.19 -0.74 32.19
N ILE A 10 -2.96 -0.93 33.26
CA ILE A 10 -4.09 -0.06 33.61
C ILE A 10 -3.60 1.35 33.92
N LYS A 11 -2.56 1.50 34.75
CA LYS A 11 -1.96 2.82 35.04
C LYS A 11 -1.40 3.50 33.79
N ALA A 12 -0.82 2.72 32.87
CA ALA A 12 -0.35 3.24 31.59
C ALA A 12 -1.51 3.74 30.71
N LEU A 13 -2.64 3.03 30.70
CA LEU A 13 -3.85 3.45 30.00
C LEU A 13 -4.44 4.74 30.59
N GLU A 14 -4.50 4.87 31.92
CA GLU A 14 -4.96 6.08 32.61
C GLU A 14 -4.10 7.30 32.23
N ARG A 15 -2.76 7.16 32.23
CA ARG A 15 -1.86 8.23 31.80
C ARG A 15 -2.05 8.63 30.34
N LEU A 16 -2.40 7.69 29.47
CA LEU A 16 -2.70 7.97 28.06
C LEU A 16 -4.03 8.69 27.88
N LEU A 17 -5.02 8.42 28.74
CA LEU A 17 -6.33 9.06 28.74
C LEU A 17 -6.29 10.49 29.28
N ASP A 18 -5.48 10.73 30.32
CA ASP A 18 -5.26 12.08 30.87
C ASP A 18 -4.70 13.04 29.82
N GLY A 19 -4.02 12.54 28.78
CA GLY A 19 -3.46 13.34 27.68
C GLY A 19 -2.32 14.26 28.08
N ASP A 20 -1.94 14.27 29.36
CA ASP A 20 -0.92 15.15 29.91
C ASP A 20 0.49 14.69 29.52
N VAL A 21 1.17 15.50 28.72
CA VAL A 21 2.52 15.25 28.20
C VAL A 21 3.55 15.12 29.33
N ALA A 22 3.32 15.75 30.49
CA ALA A 22 4.22 15.67 31.63
C ALA A 22 4.17 14.31 32.34
N LYS A 23 3.01 13.64 32.31
CA LYS A 23 2.80 12.35 32.97
C LYS A 23 3.27 11.15 32.13
N LEU A 24 3.46 11.33 30.82
CA LEU A 24 3.89 10.26 29.93
C LEU A 24 5.35 9.86 30.16
N THR A 25 5.55 8.56 30.38
CA THR A 25 6.85 7.95 30.67
C THR A 25 7.69 7.85 29.39
N SER A 26 7.07 7.46 28.27
CA SER A 26 7.80 7.26 27.02
C SER A 26 8.09 8.57 26.29
N LYS A 27 9.38 8.81 25.95
CA LYS A 27 9.81 9.95 25.11
C LYS A 27 9.15 9.92 23.73
N GLU A 28 8.97 8.74 23.14
CA GLU A 28 8.29 8.59 21.85
C GLU A 28 6.83 9.04 21.91
N LEU A 29 6.11 8.63 22.97
CA LEU A 29 4.70 8.97 23.14
C LEU A 29 4.52 10.45 23.46
N ARG A 30 5.42 11.05 24.25
CA ARG A 30 5.47 12.51 24.46
C ARG A 30 5.63 13.27 23.14
N ASN A 31 6.52 12.81 22.27
CA ASN A 31 6.70 13.44 20.95
C ASN A 31 5.47 13.28 20.06
N LYS A 32 4.76 12.14 20.13
CA LYS A 32 3.49 11.95 19.41
C LYS A 32 2.37 12.84 19.96
N ALA A 33 2.29 12.98 21.28
CA ALA A 33 1.31 13.83 21.96
C ALA A 33 1.51 15.31 21.59
N ARG A 34 2.74 15.82 21.62
CA ARG A 34 3.07 17.19 21.16
C ARG A 34 2.69 17.47 19.71
N LYS A 35 2.66 16.43 18.86
CA LYS A 35 2.26 16.52 17.46
C LYS A 35 0.75 16.33 17.25
N GLY A 36 -0.03 16.11 18.31
CA GLY A 36 -1.47 15.77 18.22
C GLY A 36 -1.75 14.41 17.57
N LYS A 37 -0.76 13.52 17.49
CA LYS A 37 -0.87 12.22 16.80
C LYS A 37 -0.91 11.02 17.76
N LEU A 38 -1.12 11.27 19.05
CA LEU A 38 -1.21 10.20 20.04
C LEU A 38 -2.57 9.48 19.89
N LYS A 39 -2.52 8.17 19.65
CA LYS A 39 -3.71 7.31 19.56
C LYS A 39 -3.69 6.30 20.70
N ILE A 40 -4.86 5.98 21.26
CA ILE A 40 -5.00 4.93 22.27
C ILE A 40 -5.07 3.59 21.54
N ASN A 41 -4.02 2.78 21.68
CA ASN A 41 -3.93 1.45 21.10
C ASN A 41 -3.04 0.55 21.97
N ASN A 42 -3.10 -0.76 21.73
CA ASN A 42 -2.36 -1.76 22.52
C ASN A 42 -0.85 -1.49 22.54
N SER A 43 -0.26 -1.14 21.39
CA SER A 43 1.19 -0.95 21.30
C SER A 43 1.67 0.30 22.06
N ASN A 44 0.90 1.38 22.07
CA ASN A 44 1.24 2.57 22.85
C ASN A 44 1.02 2.32 24.35
N VAL A 45 0.02 1.54 24.75
CA VAL A 45 -0.20 1.14 26.15
C VAL A 45 0.97 0.26 26.66
N GLU A 46 1.42 -0.70 25.87
CA GLU A 46 2.60 -1.52 26.20
C GLU A 46 3.88 -0.69 26.32
N LYS A 47 4.09 0.25 25.38
CA LYS A 47 5.23 1.19 25.40
C LYS A 47 5.19 2.13 26.62
N GLU A 48 4.03 2.62 26.99
CA GLU A 48 3.87 3.50 28.16
C GLU A 48 4.00 2.73 29.48
N ALA A 49 3.66 1.44 29.48
CA ALA A 49 3.89 0.55 30.62
C ALA A 49 5.36 0.08 30.74
N GLY A 50 6.21 0.38 29.74
CA GLY A 50 7.59 -0.09 29.68
C GLY A 50 7.69 -1.61 29.51
N LEU A 51 6.69 -2.23 28.87
CA LEU A 51 6.62 -3.67 28.66
C LEU A 51 6.95 -4.05 27.21
N SER A 52 7.30 -5.31 27.01
CA SER A 52 7.56 -5.84 25.67
C SER A 52 6.28 -5.92 24.84
N ALA A 53 6.46 -5.91 23.51
CA ALA A 53 5.37 -6.09 22.57
C ALA A 53 4.70 -7.46 22.81
N GLY A 54 3.38 -7.45 23.02
CA GLY A 54 2.60 -8.67 23.30
C GLY A 54 2.36 -8.98 24.77
N ALA A 55 2.76 -8.10 25.69
CA ALA A 55 2.40 -8.21 27.11
C ALA A 55 0.88 -8.21 27.33
N LEU A 56 0.10 -7.54 26.48
CA LEU A 56 -1.36 -7.51 26.54
C LEU A 56 -2.04 -8.82 26.07
N ARG A 57 -1.34 -9.72 25.38
CA ARG A 57 -1.94 -10.96 24.83
C ARG A 57 -2.55 -11.87 25.89
N ARG A 58 -2.02 -11.81 27.12
CA ARG A 58 -2.47 -12.62 28.26
C ARG A 58 -3.51 -11.90 29.14
N HIS A 59 -3.87 -10.66 28.79
CA HIS A 59 -4.76 -9.78 29.56
C HIS A 59 -5.90 -9.27 28.67
N ASN A 60 -6.80 -10.18 28.28
CA ASN A 60 -7.92 -9.87 27.39
C ASN A 60 -8.86 -8.79 27.94
N ASP A 61 -9.01 -8.74 29.26
CA ASP A 61 -9.75 -7.71 29.99
C ASP A 61 -9.18 -6.30 29.73
N VAL A 62 -7.86 -6.14 29.81
CA VAL A 62 -7.20 -4.86 29.53
C VAL A 62 -7.29 -4.53 28.04
N VAL A 63 -7.18 -5.52 27.15
CA VAL A 63 -7.38 -5.32 25.71
C VAL A 63 -8.78 -4.78 25.40
N LEU A 64 -9.81 -5.30 26.06
CA LEU A 64 -11.18 -4.81 25.90
C LEU A 64 -11.32 -3.38 26.45
N MET A 65 -10.73 -3.08 27.61
CA MET A 65 -10.72 -1.71 28.16
C MET A 65 -10.05 -0.71 27.20
N VAL A 66 -8.90 -1.06 26.63
CA VAL A 66 -8.20 -0.21 25.66
C VAL A 66 -9.06 0.05 24.43
N LYS A 67 -9.77 -0.96 23.91
CA LYS A 67 -10.70 -0.79 22.78
C LYS A 67 -11.86 0.13 23.12
N ASN A 68 -12.54 -0.11 24.25
CA ASN A 68 -13.68 0.69 24.67
C ASN A 68 -13.28 2.15 24.90
N LYS A 69 -12.15 2.38 25.60
CA LYS A 69 -11.62 3.72 25.84
C LYS A 69 -11.14 4.43 24.57
N SER A 70 -10.57 3.69 23.61
CA SER A 70 -10.22 4.24 22.31
C SER A 70 -11.46 4.71 21.54
N LEU A 71 -12.55 3.93 21.59
CA LEU A 71 -13.82 4.30 20.97
C LEU A 71 -14.49 5.49 21.67
N GLU A 72 -14.50 5.53 23.00
CA GLU A 72 -15.01 6.68 23.77
C GLU A 72 -14.28 7.97 23.39
N VAL A 73 -12.95 7.93 23.25
CA VAL A 73 -12.16 9.10 22.81
C VAL A 73 -12.50 9.50 21.38
N GLN A 74 -12.76 8.55 20.47
CA GLN A 74 -13.19 8.87 19.11
C GLN A 74 -14.59 9.50 19.08
N VAL A 75 -15.52 9.03 19.91
CA VAL A 75 -16.85 9.63 20.06
C VAL A 75 -16.73 11.06 20.60
N ALA A 76 -15.88 11.29 21.61
CA ALA A 76 -15.66 12.64 22.15
C ALA A 76 -15.02 13.61 21.13
N GLN A 77 -14.32 13.09 20.12
CA GLN A 77 -13.71 13.89 19.05
C GLN A 77 -14.64 14.10 17.84
N ASP A 78 -15.61 13.19 17.62
CA ASP A 78 -16.61 13.32 16.56
C ASP A 78 -17.83 14.08 17.11
N GLU A 79 -17.90 15.39 16.86
CA GLU A 79 -19.01 16.27 17.27
C GLU A 79 -20.39 15.78 16.80
N THR A 80 -20.44 14.86 15.84
CA THR A 80 -21.67 14.39 15.20
C THR A 80 -22.06 12.96 15.58
N ALA A 81 -21.27 12.25 16.39
CA ALA A 81 -21.59 10.88 16.81
C ALA A 81 -21.95 10.86 18.29
N ASN A 82 -23.13 10.34 18.62
CA ASN A 82 -23.59 10.20 20.00
C ASN A 82 -23.25 8.84 20.60
N SER A 83 -22.79 7.89 19.78
CA SER A 83 -22.50 6.52 20.20
C SER A 83 -21.27 5.93 19.50
N PRO A 84 -20.48 5.09 20.19
CA PRO A 84 -19.41 4.30 19.57
C PRO A 84 -19.87 3.49 18.35
N ILE A 85 -21.13 3.07 18.35
CA ILE A 85 -21.72 2.28 17.26
C ILE A 85 -21.85 3.13 15.99
N GLU A 86 -22.21 4.40 16.11
CA GLU A 86 -22.37 5.31 14.97
C GLU A 86 -21.02 5.62 14.31
N VAL A 87 -19.97 5.83 15.11
CA VAL A 87 -18.59 6.01 14.62
C VAL A 87 -18.17 4.80 13.80
N LEU A 88 -18.36 3.58 14.34
CA LEU A 88 -18.03 2.35 13.64
C LEU A 88 -18.85 2.16 12.36
N GLN A 89 -20.14 2.52 12.36
CA GLN A 89 -20.98 2.44 11.17
C GLN A 89 -20.53 3.41 10.07
N LYS A 90 -20.15 4.65 10.42
CA LYS A 90 -19.57 5.61 9.47
C LYS A 90 -18.27 5.07 8.87
N GLU A 91 -17.38 4.53 9.70
CA GLU A 91 -16.11 3.95 9.25
C GLU A 91 -16.34 2.75 8.31
N ILE A 92 -17.27 1.84 8.64
CA ILE A 92 -17.66 0.73 7.76
C ILE A 92 -18.17 1.23 6.41
N LYS A 93 -18.98 2.29 6.40
CA LYS A 93 -19.50 2.87 5.16
C LYS A 93 -18.38 3.47 4.30
N SER A 94 -17.43 4.19 4.92
CA SER A 94 -16.25 4.73 4.23
C SER A 94 -15.41 3.61 3.62
N LEU A 95 -15.06 2.60 4.42
CA LEU A 95 -14.24 1.47 3.98
C LEU A 95 -14.89 0.68 2.85
N LYS A 96 -16.22 0.52 2.87
CA LYS A 96 -16.96 -0.08 1.75
C LYS A 96 -16.84 0.76 0.47
N GLY A 97 -16.94 2.08 0.58
CA GLY A 97 -16.75 3.01 -0.54
C GLY A 97 -15.34 2.95 -1.13
N GLU A 98 -14.32 3.02 -0.29
CA GLU A 98 -12.91 2.90 -0.69
C GLU A 98 -12.63 1.55 -1.38
N ARG A 99 -13.16 0.46 -0.81
CA ARG A 99 -13.02 -0.88 -1.41
C ARG A 99 -13.68 -0.97 -2.79
N ALA A 100 -14.85 -0.36 -2.96
CA ALA A 100 -15.53 -0.33 -4.26
C ALA A 100 -14.70 0.43 -5.30
N GLN A 101 -14.13 1.59 -4.94
CA GLN A 101 -13.26 2.36 -5.82
C GLN A 101 -11.97 1.60 -6.18
N ALA A 102 -11.33 0.97 -5.20
CA ALA A 102 -10.13 0.16 -5.42
C ALA A 102 -10.40 -1.02 -6.37
N ASN A 103 -11.54 -1.71 -6.20
CA ASN A 103 -11.94 -2.79 -7.09
C ASN A 103 -12.23 -2.29 -8.52
N LYS A 104 -12.82 -1.10 -8.66
CA LYS A 104 -13.06 -0.49 -9.97
C LYS A 104 -11.74 -0.23 -10.70
N LYS A 105 -10.78 0.44 -10.04
CA LYS A 105 -9.45 0.70 -10.62
C LYS A 105 -8.69 -0.59 -10.93
N LYS A 106 -8.78 -1.60 -10.06
CA LYS A 106 -8.15 -2.91 -10.32
C LYS A 106 -8.68 -3.52 -11.61
N LYS A 107 -9.99 -3.43 -11.85
CA LYS A 107 -10.60 -3.92 -13.09
C LYS A 107 -10.16 -3.08 -14.30
N GLU A 108 -10.22 -1.76 -14.20
CA GLU A 108 -9.77 -0.85 -15.27
C GLU A 108 -8.32 -1.16 -15.71
N TYR A 109 -7.38 -1.26 -14.77
CA TYR A 109 -5.99 -1.60 -15.09
C TYR A 109 -5.82 -3.01 -15.65
N TYR A 110 -6.64 -3.96 -15.23
CA TYR A 110 -6.60 -5.31 -15.77
C TYR A 110 -7.07 -5.33 -17.23
N ASP A 111 -8.18 -4.64 -17.53
CA ASP A 111 -8.75 -4.56 -18.87
C ASP A 111 -7.80 -3.80 -19.82
N GLU A 112 -7.18 -2.70 -19.37
CA GLU A 112 -6.14 -1.96 -20.11
C GLU A 112 -4.92 -2.84 -20.40
N ALA A 113 -4.41 -3.56 -19.41
CA ALA A 113 -3.26 -4.44 -19.59
C ALA A 113 -3.55 -5.56 -20.60
N GLN A 114 -4.76 -6.13 -20.56
CA GLN A 114 -5.17 -7.15 -21.51
C GLN A 114 -5.29 -6.58 -22.93
N SER A 115 -5.88 -5.40 -23.10
CA SER A 115 -5.94 -4.71 -24.40
C SER A 115 -4.55 -4.40 -24.95
N HIS A 116 -3.63 -3.89 -24.12
CA HIS A 116 -2.26 -3.61 -24.54
C HIS A 116 -1.50 -4.88 -24.94
N LYS A 117 -1.71 -5.99 -24.22
CA LYS A 117 -1.13 -7.28 -24.57
C LYS A 117 -1.59 -7.74 -25.95
N GLU A 118 -2.88 -7.63 -26.24
CA GLU A 118 -3.45 -8.01 -27.54
C GLU A 118 -2.94 -7.10 -28.66
N ALA A 119 -2.92 -5.78 -28.45
CA ALA A 119 -2.38 -4.81 -29.40
C ALA A 119 -0.89 -5.06 -29.70
N LEU A 120 -0.09 -5.36 -28.67
CA LEU A 120 1.33 -5.68 -28.83
C LEU A 120 1.53 -6.99 -29.61
N ALA A 121 0.71 -8.02 -29.36
CA ALA A 121 0.76 -9.27 -30.11
C ALA A 121 0.45 -9.06 -31.60
N VAL A 122 -0.56 -8.25 -31.92
CA VAL A 122 -0.90 -7.88 -33.30
C VAL A 122 0.27 -7.11 -33.94
N GLN A 123 0.80 -6.10 -33.25
CA GLN A 123 1.93 -5.30 -33.77
C GLN A 123 3.17 -6.16 -34.03
N ALA A 124 3.50 -7.08 -33.11
CA ALA A 124 4.61 -7.99 -33.26
C ALA A 124 4.40 -8.93 -34.47
N ALA A 125 3.20 -9.49 -34.64
CA ALA A 125 2.86 -10.32 -35.79
C ALA A 125 2.96 -9.55 -37.12
N THR A 126 2.45 -8.31 -37.16
CA THR A 126 2.60 -7.43 -38.33
C THR A 126 4.08 -7.17 -38.65
N HIS A 127 4.88 -6.85 -37.63
CA HIS A 127 6.31 -6.59 -37.82
C HIS A 127 7.04 -7.83 -38.37
N VAL A 128 6.77 -9.01 -37.82
CA VAL A 128 7.33 -10.28 -38.34
C VAL A 128 6.96 -10.47 -39.80
N LYS A 129 5.69 -10.25 -40.18
CA LYS A 129 5.23 -10.40 -41.56
C LYS A 129 5.91 -9.42 -42.51
N VAL A 130 6.03 -8.14 -42.11
CA VAL A 130 6.73 -7.12 -42.91
C VAL A 130 8.21 -7.52 -43.12
N VAL A 131 8.88 -7.98 -42.08
CA VAL A 131 10.28 -8.45 -42.20
C VAL A 131 10.37 -9.66 -43.14
N GLN A 132 9.44 -10.60 -43.03
CA GLN A 132 9.39 -11.77 -43.92
C GLN A 132 9.23 -11.35 -45.39
N GLU A 133 8.26 -10.50 -45.70
CA GLU A 133 8.02 -10.02 -47.07
C GLU A 133 9.25 -9.28 -47.64
N LEU A 134 9.90 -8.44 -46.84
CA LEU A 134 11.14 -7.75 -47.24
C LEU A 134 12.30 -8.71 -47.49
N MET A 135 12.42 -9.79 -46.71
CA MET A 135 13.44 -10.82 -46.92
C MET A 135 13.15 -11.67 -48.17
N GLU A 136 11.88 -11.93 -48.47
CA GLU A 136 11.47 -12.65 -49.68
C GLU A 136 11.85 -11.91 -50.96
N MET A 137 11.88 -10.57 -50.94
CA MET A 137 12.37 -9.73 -52.05
C MET A 137 13.88 -9.87 -52.31
N LEU A 138 14.66 -10.36 -51.34
CA LEU A 138 16.07 -10.67 -51.54
C LEU A 138 16.23 -12.08 -52.13
N HIS A 139 17.21 -12.23 -53.03
CA HIS A 139 17.61 -13.53 -53.54
C HIS A 139 18.11 -14.43 -52.39
N GLU A 140 17.78 -15.73 -52.42
CA GLU A 140 18.00 -16.66 -51.30
C GLU A 140 19.45 -16.66 -50.79
N SER A 141 20.42 -16.60 -51.70
CA SER A 141 21.86 -16.55 -51.38
C SER A 141 22.33 -15.30 -50.62
N GLN A 142 21.48 -14.27 -50.51
CA GLN A 142 21.79 -13.01 -49.84
C GLN A 142 21.05 -12.84 -48.51
N ARG A 143 20.03 -13.66 -48.22
CA ARG A 143 19.16 -13.52 -47.03
C ARG A 143 19.94 -13.72 -45.73
N GLU A 144 20.73 -14.78 -45.64
CA GLU A 144 21.55 -15.09 -44.45
C GLU A 144 22.57 -13.99 -44.17
N LYS A 145 23.29 -13.52 -45.19
CA LYS A 145 24.24 -12.40 -45.09
C LYS A 145 23.59 -11.09 -44.66
N ALA A 146 22.33 -10.84 -45.03
CA ALA A 146 21.60 -9.65 -44.62
C ALA A 146 21.19 -9.71 -43.14
N MET A 147 20.73 -10.86 -42.66
CA MET A 147 20.41 -11.06 -41.24
C MET A 147 21.63 -11.00 -40.34
N ASP A 148 22.73 -11.64 -40.75
CA ASP A 148 24.00 -11.62 -40.00
C ASP A 148 24.52 -10.20 -39.78
N ARG A 149 24.39 -9.33 -40.79
CA ARG A 149 24.76 -7.91 -40.66
C ARG A 149 23.92 -7.17 -39.62
N ILE A 150 22.62 -7.47 -39.53
CA ILE A 150 21.73 -6.82 -38.56
C ILE A 150 22.10 -7.27 -37.15
N VAL A 151 22.22 -8.58 -36.93
CA VAL A 151 22.56 -9.17 -35.61
C VAL A 151 23.95 -8.75 -35.14
N SER A 152 24.93 -8.66 -36.04
CA SER A 152 26.29 -8.22 -35.71
C SER A 152 26.41 -6.70 -35.49
N SER A 153 25.48 -5.90 -36.04
CA SER A 153 25.56 -4.43 -35.96
C SER A 153 25.16 -3.85 -34.60
N ARG A 154 24.24 -4.51 -33.87
CA ARG A 154 23.78 -4.05 -32.55
C ARG A 154 23.30 -5.22 -31.68
N SER A 155 23.60 -5.14 -30.38
CA SER A 155 23.15 -6.13 -29.38
C SER A 155 21.68 -5.99 -28.99
N ASP A 156 21.07 -4.82 -29.23
CA ASP A 156 19.68 -4.51 -28.85
C ASP A 156 18.68 -4.68 -30.01
N ASN A 157 19.14 -5.07 -31.21
CA ASN A 157 18.32 -5.31 -32.41
C ASN A 157 17.41 -4.14 -32.85
N VAL A 158 17.63 -2.92 -32.32
CA VAL A 158 16.84 -1.73 -32.70
C VAL A 158 17.56 -0.98 -33.81
N VAL A 159 16.98 -1.00 -35.02
CA VAL A 159 17.48 -0.23 -36.17
C VAL A 159 16.90 1.18 -36.12
N THR A 160 17.75 2.17 -35.82
CA THR A 160 17.39 3.60 -35.97
C THR A 160 17.48 3.97 -37.45
N PRO A 161 16.37 4.28 -38.13
CA PRO A 161 16.40 4.52 -39.56
C PRO A 161 17.04 5.88 -39.87
N GLN A 162 18.03 5.88 -40.77
CA GLN A 162 18.52 7.10 -41.43
C GLN A 162 17.77 7.27 -42.75
N PHE A 163 16.49 7.66 -42.70
CA PHE A 163 15.79 8.03 -43.93
C PHE A 163 16.43 9.29 -44.49
N ARG A 164 17.06 9.19 -45.67
CA ARG A 164 17.53 10.38 -46.39
C ARG A 164 16.30 11.23 -46.72
N LYS A 165 16.33 12.51 -46.34
CA LYS A 165 15.27 13.46 -46.71
C LYS A 165 15.17 13.49 -48.25
N PRO A 166 13.95 13.44 -48.83
CA PRO A 166 13.79 13.62 -50.26
C PRO A 166 14.33 15.00 -50.65
N LYS A 167 14.99 15.05 -51.82
CA LYS A 167 15.47 16.30 -52.43
C LYS A 167 14.31 17.10 -52.99
#